data_AF-A0A432T060-F1
#
_entry.id   AF-A0A432T060-F1
#
_cell.length_a   1.000
_cell.length_b   1.000
_cell.length_c   1.000
_cell.angle_alpha   90.00
_cell.angle_beta   90.00
_cell.angle_gamma   90.00
#
_symmetry.space_group_name_H-M   'P 1'
#
loop_
_entity.id
_entity.type
_entity.pdbx_description
1 polymer ?
#
loop_
_entity_poly.entity_id
_entity_poly.type
_entity_poly.pdbx_seq_one_letter_code
_entity_poly.pdbx_strand_id
1 'polypeptide(L)' 'VLARELIFGILFEKNEAAAFGILTNLSEKEYPEVLCDLAYFYQHGIVIQKDKKQARRYYEKAASLGVTRAKKYIN' A
#
# COMPACT_ATOMS: atom_id res chain seq x y z
N VAL A 1 -5.80 2.56 9.22
CA VAL A 1 -5.73 3.67 10.21
C VAL A 1 -4.29 3.81 10.69
N LEU A 2 -3.75 2.95 11.57
CA LEU A 2 -2.36 3.09 12.06
C LEU A 2 -1.28 3.17 10.96
N ALA A 3 -1.29 2.27 9.97
CA ALA A 3 -0.26 2.30 8.91
C ALA A 3 -0.26 3.61 8.12
N ARG A 4 -1.42 4.24 7.88
CA ARG A 4 -1.50 5.54 7.18
C ARG A 4 -0.97 6.68 8.03
N GLU A 5 -1.23 6.64 9.34
CA GLU A 5 -0.66 7.62 10.26
C GLU A 5 0.87 7.57 10.23
N LEU A 6 1.46 6.37 10.16
CA LEU A 6 2.90 6.18 10.07
C LEU A 6 3.47 6.53 8.69
N ILE A 7 2.67 6.49 7.62
CA ILE A 7 3.08 6.94 6.28
C ILE A 7 3.18 8.46 6.22
N PHE A 8 2.16 9.17 6.73
CA PHE A 8 2.06 10.63 6.59
C PHE A 8 2.64 11.41 7.77
N GLY A 9 2.80 10.77 8.93
CA GLY A 9 3.34 11.40 10.13
C GLY A 9 2.39 12.43 10.77
N ILE A 10 1.07 12.23 10.64
CA ILE A 10 0.06 13.21 11.10
C ILE A 10 -0.13 13.12 12.62
N LEU A 11 -0.41 11.91 13.12
CA LEU A 11 -0.63 11.66 14.55
C LEU A 11 0.60 11.12 15.29
N PHE A 12 1.54 10.53 14.56
CA PHE A 12 2.76 9.94 15.09
C PHE A 12 3.96 10.38 14.26
N GLU A 13 5.17 10.17 14.77
CA GLU A 13 6.37 10.31 13.95
C GLU A 13 6.28 9.39 12.72
N LYS A 14 6.59 9.95 11.55
CA LYS A 14 6.58 9.21 10.29
C LYS A 14 7.53 8.01 10.38
N ASN A 15 7.02 6.82 10.11
CA ASN A 15 7.80 5.59 10.10
C ASN A 15 7.30 4.64 9.00
N GLU A 16 7.85 4.83 7.80
CA GLU A 16 7.50 4.04 6.62
C GLU A 16 7.86 2.55 6.78
N ALA A 17 8.92 2.22 7.52
CA ALA A 17 9.33 0.84 7.75
C ALA A 17 8.29 0.10 8.63
N ALA A 18 7.86 0.73 9.72
CA ALA A 18 6.80 0.18 10.56
C ALA A 18 5.47 0.08 9.81
N ALA A 19 5.11 1.10 9.02
CA ALA A 19 3.92 1.07 8.18
C ALA A 19 3.96 -0.10 7.18
N PHE A 20 5.10 -0.31 6.51
CA PHE A 20 5.30 -1.39 5.57
C PHE A 20 5.19 -2.77 6.24
N GLY A 21 5.77 -2.95 7.42
CA GLY A 21 5.63 -4.19 8.19
C GLY A 21 4.18 -4.52 8.55
N ILE A 22 3.43 -3.51 9.01
CA ILE A 22 2.00 -3.65 9.32
C ILE A 22 1.20 -4.02 8.06
N LEU A 23 1.41 -3.30 6.95
CA LEU A 23 0.69 -3.56 5.70
C LEU A 23 1.03 -4.95 5.13
N THR A 24 2.28 -5.37 5.20
CA THR A 24 2.72 -6.69 4.72
C THR A 24 2.03 -7.80 5.49
N ASN A 25 2.01 -7.72 6.83
CA ASN A 25 1.31 -8.68 7.68
C ASN A 25 -0.22 -8.70 7.38
N LEU A 26 -0.84 -7.53 7.25
CA LEU A 26 -2.27 -7.45 6.94
C LEU A 26 -2.62 -7.89 5.51
N SER A 27 -1.66 -7.88 4.58
CA SER A 27 -1.90 -8.22 3.17
C SER A 27 -2.27 -9.69 2.97
N GLU A 28 -1.90 -10.57 3.90
CA GLU A 28 -2.29 -11.99 3.91
C GLU A 28 -3.81 -12.19 3.98
N LYS A 29 -4.53 -11.22 4.56
CA LYS A 29 -5.99 -11.21 4.63
C LYS A 29 -6.66 -10.58 3.42
N GLU A 30 -5.87 -10.16 2.43
CA GLU A 30 -6.31 -9.56 1.17
C GLU A 30 -7.23 -8.35 1.33
N TYR A 31 -7.06 -7.58 2.43
CA TYR A 31 -7.87 -6.39 2.64
C TYR A 31 -7.62 -5.39 1.51
N PRO A 32 -8.66 -4.97 0.76
CA PRO A 32 -8.45 -4.24 -0.49
C PRO A 32 -7.69 -2.93 -0.30
N GLU A 33 -7.99 -2.20 0.77
CA GLU A 33 -7.32 -0.95 1.13
C GLU A 33 -5.84 -1.18 1.50
N VAL A 34 -5.51 -2.31 2.12
CA VAL A 34 -4.14 -2.70 2.46
C VAL A 34 -3.36 -3.04 1.19
N LEU A 35 -3.97 -3.76 0.25
CA LEU A 35 -3.35 -4.04 -1.05
C LEU A 35 -3.06 -2.74 -1.81
N CYS A 36 -4.00 -1.79 -1.80
CA CYS A 36 -3.81 -0.48 -2.43
C CYS A 36 -2.70 0.34 -1.76
N ASP A 37 -2.59 0.30 -0.43
CA ASP A 37 -1.53 0.99 0.29
C ASP A 37 -0.18 0.30 0.08
N LEU A 38 -0.10 -1.04 0.07
CA LEU A 38 1.14 -1.77 -0.19
C LEU A 38 1.64 -1.57 -1.63
N ALA A 39 0.73 -1.48 -2.60
CA ALA A 39 1.04 -1.13 -3.99
C ALA A 39 1.80 0.20 -4.10
N TYR A 40 1.45 1.18 -3.25
CA TYR A 40 2.12 2.48 -3.22
C TYR A 40 3.59 2.36 -2.81
N PHE A 41 3.91 1.50 -1.84
CA PHE A 41 5.31 1.25 -1.44
C PHE A 41 6.13 0.67 -2.60
N TYR A 42 5.60 -0.33 -3.31
CA TYR A 42 6.26 -0.89 -4.50
C TYR A 42 6.36 0.12 -5.65
N GLN A 43 5.33 0.94 -5.87
CA GLN A 43 5.33 1.94 -6.96
C GLN A 43 6.44 2.97 -6.77
N HIS A 44 6.68 3.39 -5.53
CA HIS A 44 7.61 4.46 -5.19
C HIS A 44 8.97 3.95 -4.71
N GLY A 45 9.10 2.68 -4.35
CA GLY A 45 10.32 2.12 -3.76
C GLY A 45 10.55 2.61 -2.34
N ILE A 46 9.47 2.73 -1.55
CA ILE A 46 9.54 3.19 -0.17
C ILE A 46 9.89 1.98 0.69
N VAL A 47 11.04 2.01 1.39
CA VAL A 47 11.60 0.91 2.22
C VAL A 47 11.78 -0.45 1.54
N ILE A 48 11.39 -0.58 0.27
CA ILE A 48 11.54 -1.75 -0.58
C ILE A 48 12.03 -1.31 -1.97
N GLN A 49 12.65 -2.22 -2.71
CA GLN A 49 13.01 -1.94 -4.10
C GLN A 49 11.75 -1.60 -4.90
N LYS A 50 11.85 -0.52 -5.68
CA LYS A 50 10.79 -0.09 -6.57
C LYS A 50 10.47 -1.19 -7.59
N ASP A 51 9.21 -1.62 -7.62
CA ASP A 51 8.68 -2.58 -8.59
C ASP A 51 7.29 -2.13 -9.05
N LYS A 52 7.25 -1.46 -10.20
CA LYS A 52 6.00 -0.98 -10.80
C LYS A 52 5.09 -2.13 -11.27
N LYS A 53 5.65 -3.29 -11.62
CA LYS A 53 4.88 -4.44 -12.09
C LYS A 53 4.15 -5.07 -10.91
N GLN A 54 4.83 -5.26 -9.79
CA GLN A 54 4.23 -5.74 -8.56
C GLN A 54 3.21 -4.73 -8.01
N ALA A 55 3.51 -3.43 -8.03
CA ALA A 55 2.56 -2.39 -7.65
C ALA A 55 1.26 -2.46 -8.48
N ARG A 56 1.38 -2.55 -9.81
CA ARG A 56 0.22 -2.66 -10.71
C ARG A 56 -0.65 -3.88 -10.36
N ARG A 57 -0.05 -5.05 -10.12
CA ARG A 57 -0.78 -6.26 -9.70
C ARG A 57 -1.59 -6.04 -8.42
N TYR A 58 -1.00 -5.38 -7.42
CA TYR A 58 -1.71 -5.08 -6.18
C TYR A 58 -2.82 -4.04 -6.39
N TYR A 59 -2.61 -3.02 -7.23
CA TYR A 59 -3.67 -2.07 -7.58
C TYR A 59 -4.82 -2.71 -8.33
N GLU A 60 -4.53 -3.58 -9.29
CA GLU A 60 -5.54 -4.36 -10.04
C GLU A 60 -6.40 -5.20 -9.09
N LYS A 61 -5.75 -5.92 -8.17
CA LYS A 61 -6.45 -6.72 -7.15
C LYS A 61 -7.28 -5.86 -6.19
N ALA A 62 -6.73 -4.73 -5.73
CA ALA A 62 -7.47 -3.80 -4.88
C ALA A 62 -8.70 -3.24 -5.61
N ALA A 63 -8.56 -2.88 -6.89
CA ALA A 63 -9.65 -2.38 -7.72
C ALA A 63 -10.73 -3.42 -7.99
N SER A 64 -10.35 -4.69 -8.23
CA SER A 64 -11.33 -5.78 -8.41
C SER A 64 -12.13 -6.07 -7.13
N LEU A 65 -11.56 -5.76 -5.96
CA LEU A 65 -12.21 -5.89 -4.65
C LEU A 65 -12.91 -4.59 -4.18
N GLY A 66 -13.10 -3.61 -5.08
CA GLY A 66 -13.92 -2.43 -4.82
C GLY A 66 -13.18 -1.15 -4.42
N VAL A 67 -11.84 -1.14 -4.38
CA VAL A 67 -11.07 0.09 -4.08
C VAL A 67 -11.02 0.97 -5.32
N THR A 68 -12.00 1.86 -5.45
CA THR A 68 -12.12 2.76 -6.60
C THR A 68 -10.88 3.61 -6.82
N ARG A 69 -10.20 4.07 -5.76
CA ARG A 69 -8.97 4.88 -5.90
C ARG A 69 -7.80 4.11 -6.52
N ALA A 70 -7.77 2.78 -6.41
CA ALA A 70 -6.72 1.95 -7.00
C ALA A 70 -6.72 2.06 -8.53
N LYS A 71 -7.90 2.26 -9.15
CA LYS A 71 -8.05 2.43 -10.60
C LYS A 71 -7.23 3.58 -11.18
N LYS A 72 -6.94 4.62 -10.38
CA LYS A 72 -6.08 5.75 -10.81
C LYS A 72 -4.65 5.34 -11.16
N TYR A 73 -4.20 4.20 -10.63
CA TYR A 73 -2.82 3.72 -10.75
C TYR A 73 -2.68 2.55 -11.73
N ILE A 74 -3.78 2.11 -12.37
CA ILE A 74 -3.82 0.98 -13.31
C ILE A 74 -3.62 1.42 -14.77
N ASN A 75 -3.75 2.72 -15.08
CA ASN A 75 -3.55 3.23 -16.44
C ASN A 75 -2.07 3.21 -16.84
#